data_AF-A0AAV4LEV6-F1
#
_entry.id   AF-A0AAV4LEV6-F1
#
_cell.length_a   1.000
_cell.length_b   1.000
_cell.length_c   1.000
_cell.angle_alpha   90.00
_cell.angle_beta   90.00
_cell.angle_gamma   90.00
#
_symmetry.space_group_name_H-M   'P 1'
#
loop_
_entity.id
_entity.type
_entity.pdbx_description
1 polymer ?
#
loop_
_entity_poly.entity_id
_entity_poly.type
_entity_poly.pdbx_seq_one_letter_code
_entity_poly.pdbx_strand_id
1 'polypeptide(L)'
;MIRFSMDAITSFSYKPLKLATYLGFVISFASFIYLVITLGLKLFTTSTVPGWASLIACLLLLNGVILIILGILGEYVGRIYDETKNRPLYILRNKQKVENSKPKEVSWSVQQ
;
A
#
# COMPACT_ATOMS: atom_id res chain seq x y z
N MET A 1 -14.26 -5.97 -25.50
CA MET A 1 -13.18 -4.96 -25.44
C MET A 1 -13.03 -4.43 -24.02
N ILE A 2 -14.00 -3.71 -23.45
CA ILE A 2 -13.91 -3.10 -22.09
C ILE A 2 -13.57 -4.11 -20.98
N ARG A 3 -14.20 -5.29 -20.96
CA ARG A 3 -13.93 -6.33 -19.94
C ARG A 3 -12.48 -6.81 -19.94
N PHE A 4 -11.91 -7.04 -21.13
CA PHE A 4 -10.51 -7.46 -21.27
C PHE A 4 -9.52 -6.36 -20.85
N SER A 5 -9.83 -5.10 -21.15
CA SER A 5 -9.01 -3.97 -20.70
C SER A 5 -9.06 -3.82 -19.18
N MET A 6 -10.22 -4.02 -18.55
CA MET A 6 -10.36 -3.96 -17.10
C MET A 6 -9.58 -5.09 -16.41
N ASP A 7 -9.68 -6.32 -16.93
CA ASP A 7 -8.93 -7.48 -16.44
C ASP A 7 -7.41 -7.28 -16.58
N ALA A 8 -6.95 -6.65 -17.68
CA ALA A 8 -5.54 -6.34 -17.84
C ALA A 8 -5.04 -5.28 -16.84
N ILE A 9 -5.85 -4.25 -16.55
CA ILE A 9 -5.50 -3.19 -15.59
C ILE A 9 -5.44 -3.74 -14.16
N THR A 10 -6.38 -4.60 -13.78
CA THR A 10 -6.41 -5.21 -12.43
C THR A 10 -5.35 -6.30 -12.26
N SER A 11 -5.04 -7.05 -13.32
CA SER A 11 -4.08 -8.15 -13.23
C SER A 11 -2.61 -7.69 -13.36
N PHE A 12 -2.31 -6.65 -14.12
CA PHE A 12 -0.93 -6.20 -14.36
C PHE A 12 -0.54 -4.89 -13.65
N SER A 13 -1.42 -4.30 -12.83
CA SER A 13 -1.15 -2.99 -12.25
C SER A 13 -1.54 -2.88 -10.78
N TYR A 14 -0.68 -2.25 -9.99
CA TYR A 14 -0.96 -1.84 -8.60
C TYR A 14 -1.84 -0.57 -8.53
N LYS A 15 -2.20 0.02 -9.68
CA LYS A 15 -2.98 1.27 -9.78
C LYS A 15 -4.37 1.20 -9.11
N PRO A 16 -5.19 0.14 -9.30
CA PRO A 16 -6.50 0.05 -8.63
C PRO A 16 -6.36 0.01 -7.11
N LEU A 17 -5.28 -0.59 -6.65
CA LEU A 17 -4.99 -0.80 -5.24
C LEU A 17 -4.55 0.50 -4.57
N LYS A 18 -3.70 1.27 -5.23
CA LYS A 18 -3.32 2.63 -4.81
C LYS A 18 -4.53 3.56 -4.75
N LEU A 19 -5.46 3.44 -5.71
CA LEU A 19 -6.70 4.21 -5.72
C LEU A 19 -7.59 3.92 -4.50
N ALA A 20 -7.71 2.64 -4.11
CA ALA A 20 -8.44 2.25 -2.90
C ALA A 20 -7.85 2.90 -1.63
N THR A 21 -6.53 2.95 -1.51
CA THR A 21 -5.85 3.61 -0.39
C THR A 21 -6.12 5.12 -0.37
N TYR A 22 -6.05 5.80 -1.51
CA TYR A 22 -6.37 7.23 -1.60
C TYR A 22 -7.83 7.51 -1.24
N LEU A 23 -8.77 6.71 -1.75
CA LEU A 23 -10.18 6.83 -1.41
C LEU A 23 -10.43 6.59 0.08
N GLY A 24 -9.79 5.57 0.67
CA GLY A 24 -9.84 5.30 2.10
C GLY A 24 -9.38 6.48 2.95
N PHE A 25 -8.30 7.14 2.53
CA PHE A 25 -7.78 8.33 3.21
C PHE A 25 -8.75 9.52 3.14
N VAL A 26 -9.32 9.79 1.95
CA VAL A 26 -10.30 10.87 1.76
C VAL A 26 -11.58 10.62 2.58
N ILE A 27 -12.08 9.39 2.58
CA ILE A 27 -13.27 9.00 3.35
C ILE A 27 -13.01 9.10 4.86
N SER A 28 -11.84 8.64 5.33
CA SER A 28 -11.44 8.77 6.72
C SER A 28 -11.33 10.23 7.16
N PHE A 29 -10.78 11.10 6.32
CA PHE A 29 -10.70 12.53 6.59
C PHE A 29 -12.08 13.20 6.64
N ALA A 30 -12.97 12.88 5.70
CA ALA A 30 -14.35 13.36 5.71
C ALA A 30 -15.14 12.88 6.94
N SER A 31 -14.93 11.62 7.34
CA SER A 31 -15.44 11.02 8.57
C SER A 31 -15.02 11.82 9.80
N PHE A 32 -13.75 12.20 9.88
CA PHE A 32 -13.22 12.96 11.00
C PHE A 32 -13.86 14.34 11.10
N ILE A 33 -14.03 15.03 9.98
CA ILE A 33 -14.73 16.32 9.92
C ILE A 33 -16.18 16.17 10.39
N TYR A 34 -16.89 15.16 9.89
CA TYR A 34 -18.28 14.90 10.29
C TYR A 34 -18.41 14.60 11.79
N LEU A 35 -17.45 13.89 12.37
CA LEU A 35 -17.39 13.63 13.80
C LEU A 35 -17.27 14.95 14.59
N VAL A 36 -16.37 15.85 14.20
CA VAL A 36 -16.19 17.16 14.85
C VAL A 36 -17.47 18.00 14.78
N ILE A 37 -18.11 18.06 13.61
CA ILE A 37 -19.38 18.77 13.41
C ILE A 37 -20.47 18.21 14.33
N THR A 38 -20.58 16.88 14.38
CA THR A 38 -21.60 16.20 15.17
C THR A 38 -21.37 16.40 16.68
N LEU A 39 -20.12 16.39 17.13
CA LEU A 39 -19.74 16.70 18.51
C LEU A 39 -20.13 18.15 18.87
N GLY A 40 -19.86 19.09 17.96
CA GLY A 40 -20.26 20.49 18.11
C GLY A 40 -21.77 20.65 18.20
N LEU A 41 -22.54 20.07 17.28
CA LEU A 41 -24.01 20.12 17.33
C LEU A 41 -24.56 19.58 18.65
N LYS A 42 -24.01 18.48 19.17
CA LYS A 42 -24.47 17.91 20.44
C LYS A 42 -24.18 18.81 21.66
N LEU A 43 -23.12 19.62 21.62
CA LEU A 43 -22.80 20.57 22.69
C LEU A 43 -23.69 21.81 22.65
N PHE A 44 -24.10 22.26 21.46
CA PHE A 44 -24.86 23.50 21.29
C PHE A 44 -26.37 23.31 21.08
N THR A 45 -26.83 22.08 20.80
CA THR A 45 -28.24 21.79 20.45
C THR A 45 -28.76 20.56 21.20
N THR A 46 -29.97 20.67 21.78
CA THR A 46 -30.66 19.58 22.51
C THR A 46 -31.60 18.75 21.64
N SER A 47 -31.81 19.12 20.37
CA SER A 47 -32.76 18.49 19.43
C SER A 47 -32.24 17.23 18.73
N THR A 48 -31.05 16.72 19.07
CA THR A 48 -30.50 15.52 18.42
C THR A 48 -31.01 14.23 19.06
N VAL A 49 -31.42 13.28 18.22
CA VAL A 49 -31.79 11.93 18.66
C VAL A 49 -30.64 11.32 19.45
N PRO A 50 -30.86 10.95 20.73
CA PRO A 50 -29.80 10.40 21.57
C PRO A 50 -29.27 9.09 20.96
N GLY A 51 -27.95 8.92 20.96
CA GLY A 51 -27.28 7.74 20.44
C GLY A 51 -26.96 7.79 18.94
N TRP A 52 -27.77 8.45 18.10
CA TRP A 52 -27.59 8.46 16.63
C TRP A 52 -26.24 9.06 16.21
N ALA A 53 -25.91 10.23 16.77
CA ALA A 53 -24.66 10.95 16.55
C ALA A 53 -23.42 10.08 16.85
N SER A 54 -23.40 9.44 18.02
CA SER A 54 -22.29 8.58 18.45
C SER A 54 -22.19 7.31 17.60
N LEU A 55 -23.32 6.76 17.15
CA LEU A 55 -23.38 5.53 16.36
C LEU A 55 -22.80 5.78 14.96
N ILE A 56 -23.23 6.86 14.30
CA ILE A 56 -22.68 7.25 12.99
C ILE A 56 -21.21 7.64 13.09
N ALA A 57 -20.81 8.39 14.13
CA ALA A 57 -19.42 8.74 14.35
C ALA A 57 -18.53 7.50 14.52
N CYS A 58 -18.97 6.52 15.33
CA CYS A 58 -18.24 5.27 15.54
C CYS A 58 -18.14 4.46 14.23
N LEU A 59 -19.25 4.32 13.50
CA LEU A 59 -19.28 3.63 12.20
C LEU A 59 -18.32 4.26 11.19
N LEU A 60 -18.36 5.58 11.04
CA LEU A 60 -17.50 6.31 10.10
C LEU A 60 -16.02 6.15 10.46
N LEU A 61 -15.68 6.29 11.74
CA LEU A 61 -14.31 6.13 12.22
C LEU A 61 -13.80 4.70 11.99
N LEU A 62 -14.60 3.69 12.33
CA LEU A 62 -14.26 2.29 12.16
C LEU A 62 -14.10 1.94 10.67
N ASN A 63 -15.01 2.41 9.81
CA ASN A 63 -14.91 2.21 8.36
C ASN A 63 -13.68 2.91 7.76
N GLY A 64 -13.32 4.10 8.25
CA GLY A 64 -12.09 4.78 7.84
C GLY A 64 -10.84 3.95 8.13
N VAL A 65 -10.74 3.40 9.35
CA VAL A 65 -9.63 2.52 9.75
C VAL A 65 -9.59 1.25 8.90
N ILE A 66 -10.74 0.61 8.66
CA ILE A 66 -10.84 -0.60 7.82
C ILE A 66 -10.34 -0.32 6.41
N LEU A 67 -10.72 0.82 5.80
CA LEU A 67 -10.26 1.18 4.46
C LEU A 67 -8.75 1.45 4.38
N ILE A 68 -8.16 2.06 5.42
CA ILE A 68 -6.71 2.25 5.51
C ILE A 68 -6.00 0.89 5.57
N ILE A 69 -6.47 -0.02 6.44
CA ILE A 69 -5.91 -1.38 6.56
C ILE A 69 -6.03 -2.13 5.23
N LEU A 70 -7.16 -2.00 4.53
CA LEU A 70 -7.36 -2.61 3.21
C LEU A 70 -6.37 -2.08 2.17
N GLY A 71 -6.07 -0.77 2.21
CA GLY A 71 -5.05 -0.16 1.35
C GLY A 71 -3.65 -0.68 1.61
N ILE A 72 -3.27 -0.85 2.88
CA ILE A 72 -1.97 -1.45 3.27
C ILE A 72 -1.91 -2.91 2.81
N LEU A 73 -2.94 -3.71 3.10
CA LEU A 73 -3.06 -5.10 2.65
C LEU A 73 -2.88 -5.20 1.14
N GLY A 74 -3.49 -4.28 0.41
CA GLY A 74 -3.32 -4.17 -1.02
C GLY A 74 -1.85 -4.01 -1.42
N GLU A 75 -1.14 -3.04 -0.86
CA GLU A 75 0.28 -2.83 -1.17
C GLU A 75 1.15 -4.08 -0.92
N TYR A 76 0.84 -4.83 0.14
CA TYR A 76 1.47 -6.12 0.42
C TYR A 76 1.16 -7.18 -0.64
N VAL A 77 -0.11 -7.35 -1.02
CA VAL A 77 -0.52 -8.29 -2.08
C VAL A 77 0.12 -7.93 -3.41
N GLY A 78 0.25 -6.64 -3.73
CA GLY A 78 0.96 -6.16 -4.91
C GLY A 78 2.43 -6.59 -4.94
N ARG A 79 3.14 -6.45 -3.81
CA ARG A 79 4.54 -6.92 -3.69
C ARG A 79 4.65 -8.44 -3.82
N ILE A 80 3.76 -9.19 -3.18
CA ILE A 80 3.73 -10.66 -3.32
C ILE A 80 3.54 -11.05 -4.80
N TYR A 81 2.64 -10.37 -5.51
CA TYR A 81 2.41 -10.62 -6.92
C TYR A 81 3.65 -10.36 -7.78
N ASP A 82 4.41 -9.30 -7.51
CA ASP A 82 5.67 -9.03 -8.20
C ASP A 82 6.75 -10.09 -7.88
N GLU A 83 6.83 -10.55 -6.63
CA GLU A 83 7.76 -11.60 -6.20
C GLU A 83 7.46 -12.95 -6.90
N THR A 84 6.18 -13.31 -7.02
CA THR A 84 5.77 -14.58 -7.66
C THR A 84 6.11 -14.65 -9.14
N LYS A 85 6.30 -13.49 -9.81
CA LYS A 85 6.68 -13.44 -11.23
C LYS A 85 8.12 -13.85 -11.51
N ASN A 86 8.97 -14.03 -10.49
CA ASN A 86 10.36 -14.48 -10.64
C ASN A 86 11.13 -13.75 -11.77
N ARG A 87 10.94 -12.42 -11.91
CA ARG A 87 11.62 -11.68 -12.97
C ARG A 87 13.11 -11.55 -12.61
N PRO A 88 14.05 -12.07 -13.42
CA PRO A 88 15.48 -11.95 -13.14
C PRO A 88 15.88 -10.47 -13.13
N LEU A 89 16.67 -10.07 -12.15
CA LEU A 89 17.05 -8.66 -11.92
C LEU A 89 17.80 -8.05 -13.12
N TYR A 90 18.52 -8.88 -13.86
CA TYR A 90 19.21 -8.52 -15.09
C TYR A 90 19.35 -9.74 -16.01
N ILE A 91 19.47 -9.48 -17.30
CA ILE A 91 19.80 -10.49 -18.32
C ILE A 91 21.23 -10.19 -18.80
N LEU A 92 22.15 -11.13 -18.59
CA LEU A 92 23.53 -11.02 -19.08
C LEU A 92 23.53 -11.13 -20.61
N ARG A 93 23.88 -10.03 -21.30
CA ARG A 93 23.92 -9.99 -22.77
C ARG A 93 25.16 -10.67 -23.36
N ASN A 94 26.25 -10.75 -22.59
CA ASN A 94 27.45 -11.48 -22.97
C ASN A 94 28.08 -12.10 -21.71
N LYS A 95 28.28 -13.42 -21.73
CA LYS A 95 29.12 -14.10 -20.74
C LYS A 95 30.56 -14.03 -21.25
N GLN A 96 31.36 -13.07 -20.76
CA GLN A 96 32.80 -13.29 -20.80
C GLN A 96 33.08 -14.39 -19.78
N LYS A 97 33.62 -15.51 -20.26
CA LYS A 97 34.05 -16.62 -19.41
C LYS A 97 35.16 -16.07 -18.52
N VAL A 98 34.83 -15.73 -17.28
CA VAL A 98 35.83 -15.43 -16.27
C VAL A 98 36.49 -16.77 -15.97
N GLU A 99 37.58 -17.05 -16.69
CA GLU A 99 38.49 -18.13 -16.37
C GLU A 99 38.85 -17.95 -14.89
N ASN A 100 38.76 -19.02 -14.09
CA ASN A 100 39.10 -19.00 -12.67
C ASN A 100 40.56 -18.58 -12.50
N SER A 101 40.81 -17.27 -12.43
CA SER A 101 42.07 -16.72 -11.98
C SER A 101 42.15 -17.11 -10.51
N LYS A 102 42.94 -18.16 -10.24
CA LYS A 102 43.29 -18.59 -8.88
C LYS A 102 43.56 -17.34 -8.05
N PRO A 103 43.00 -17.24 -6.83
CA PRO A 103 43.23 -16.07 -5.98
C PRO A 103 44.74 -15.87 -5.89
N LYS A 104 45.21 -14.70 -6.34
CA LYS A 104 46.62 -14.34 -6.24
C LYS A 104 46.98 -14.39 -4.77
N GLU A 105 47.78 -15.38 -4.40
CA GLU A 105 48.34 -15.53 -3.08
C GLU A 105 49.20 -14.30 -2.82
N VAL A 106 48.69 -13.39 -1.98
CA VAL A 106 49.35 -12.12 -1.67
C VAL A 106 50.52 -12.46 -0.74
N SER A 107 51.71 -12.64 -1.34
CA SER A 107 52.96 -12.77 -0.62
C SER A 107 53.34 -11.41 -0.03
N TRP A 108 53.10 -11.24 1.26
CA TRP A 108 53.63 -10.10 2.00
C TRP A 108 55.13 -10.29 2.23
N SER A 109 55.95 -9.69 1.38
CA SER A 109 57.37 -9.51 1.69
C SER A 109 57.51 -8.38 2.69
N VAL A 110 57.48 -8.72 3.98
CA VAL A 110 57.89 -7.81 5.05
C VAL A 110 59.38 -7.59 4.89
N GLN A 111 59.76 -6.44 4.33
CA GLN A 111 61.13 -5.96 4.34
C GLN A 111 61.46 -5.54 5.77
N GLN A 112 62.40 -6.28 6.37
CA GLN A 112 63.05 -5.96 7.64
C GLN A 112 63.95 -4.74 7.47
#